data_AF-A0A7S2DB81-F1
#
_entry.id   AF-A0A7S2DB81-F1
#
_cell.length_a   1.000
_cell.length_b   1.000
_cell.length_c   1.000
_cell.angle_alpha   90.00
_cell.angle_beta   90.00
_cell.angle_gamma   90.00
#
_symmetry.space_group_name_H-M   'P 1'
#
loop_
_entity.id
_entity.type
_entity.pdbx_description
1 polymer ?
#
loop_
_entity_poly.entity_id
_entity_poly.type
_entity_poly.pdbx_seq_one_letter_code
_entity_poly.pdbx_strand_id
1 'polypeptide(L)'
;SAAKELIASARLRIPTDPSAYINAALQRSSWSSAEILVNATSQVNSTKKKILVVGDSWGTVTAAGSATSLSFFERKLKYHQCHATSLSIAFPGTTTDDWLSSTSGLNGPMKLAAKLADYVWIILMGNDALLEMPTCAEDHKTAVECGNQLFGKMLI
;
A
#
# COMPACT_ATOMS: atom_id res chain seq x y z
N SER A 1 -21.82 23.22 7.35
CA SER A 1 -20.45 23.74 7.11
C SER A 1 -19.91 23.06 5.86
N ALA A 2 -19.06 23.74 5.09
CA ALA A 2 -18.43 23.19 3.88
C ALA A 2 -17.68 21.86 4.12
N ALA A 3 -17.34 21.54 5.37
CA ALA A 3 -16.78 20.26 5.78
C ALA A 3 -17.77 19.06 5.70
N LYS A 4 -19.09 19.27 5.76
CA LYS A 4 -20.08 18.19 5.62
C LYS A 4 -20.35 17.79 4.16
N GLU A 5 -20.17 18.70 3.21
CA GLU A 5 -20.33 18.40 1.77
C GLU A 5 -19.10 17.71 1.16
N LEU A 6 -17.89 18.01 1.65
CA LEU A 6 -16.65 17.33 1.24
C LEU A 6 -16.59 15.85 1.68
N ILE A 7 -17.27 15.49 2.77
CA ILE A 7 -17.37 14.09 3.21
C ILE A 7 -18.43 13.33 2.39
N ALA A 8 -19.45 14.02 1.87
CA ALA A 8 -20.48 13.40 1.03
C ALA A 8 -20.01 13.12 -0.40
N SER A 9 -19.08 13.92 -0.94
CA SER A 9 -18.50 13.74 -2.28
C SER A 9 -17.32 12.76 -2.32
N ALA A 10 -16.72 12.44 -1.16
CA ALA A 10 -15.70 11.40 -1.01
C ALA A 10 -16.30 10.01 -0.70
N ARG A 11 -17.53 9.73 -1.16
CA ARG A 11 -17.95 8.33 -1.36
C ARG A 11 -17.05 7.74 -2.44
N LEU A 12 -15.93 7.17 -2.01
CA LEU A 12 -15.22 6.14 -2.75
C LEU A 12 -16.28 5.18 -3.27
N ARG A 13 -16.60 5.26 -4.56
CA ARG A 13 -17.34 4.23 -5.25
C ARG A 13 -16.39 3.04 -5.28
N ILE A 14 -16.42 2.24 -4.22
CA ILE A 14 -15.85 0.90 -4.24
C ILE A 14 -16.62 0.20 -5.37
N PRO A 15 -15.97 -0.16 -6.49
CA PRO A 15 -16.63 -0.88 -7.56
C PRO A 15 -17.23 -2.15 -6.94
N THR A 16 -18.55 -2.31 -7.08
CA THR A 16 -19.29 -3.48 -6.56
C THR A 16 -19.09 -4.71 -7.43
N ASP A 17 -18.25 -4.63 -8.45
CA ASP A 17 -17.95 -5.70 -9.39
C ASP A 17 -16.52 -6.22 -9.16
N PRO A 18 -16.35 -7.40 -8.53
CA PRO A 18 -15.05 -8.04 -8.35
C PRO A 18 -14.29 -8.25 -9.67
N SER A 19 -15.00 -8.38 -10.79
CA SER A 19 -14.44 -8.57 -12.14
C SER A 19 -13.64 -7.34 -12.60
N ALA A 20 -13.99 -6.14 -12.13
CA ALA A 20 -13.25 -4.91 -12.43
C ALA A 20 -11.88 -4.88 -11.74
N TYR A 21 -11.76 -5.49 -10.55
CA TYR A 21 -10.48 -5.65 -9.84
C TYR A 21 -9.58 -6.69 -10.52
N ILE A 22 -10.15 -7.80 -10.97
CA ILE A 22 -9.43 -8.88 -11.67
C ILE A 22 -8.92 -8.38 -13.03
N ASN A 23 -9.72 -7.65 -13.80
CA ASN A 23 -9.29 -7.09 -15.08
C ASN A 23 -8.22 -5.99 -14.93
N ALA A 24 -8.28 -5.19 -13.84
CA ALA A 24 -7.22 -4.25 -13.52
C ALA A 24 -5.93 -4.96 -13.08
N ALA A 25 -6.01 -6.06 -12.33
CA ALA A 25 -4.86 -6.89 -11.96
C ALA A 25 -4.24 -7.60 -13.17
N LEU A 26 -5.05 -8.10 -14.12
CA LEU A 26 -4.59 -8.76 -15.34
C LEU A 26 -3.90 -7.79 -16.31
N GLN A 27 -4.39 -6.55 -16.45
CA GLN A 27 -3.66 -5.51 -17.20
C GLN A 27 -2.35 -5.07 -16.52
N ARG A 28 -2.19 -5.30 -15.20
CA ARG A 28 -1.00 -4.90 -14.40
C ARG A 28 0.16 -5.91 -14.41
N SER A 29 -0.04 -7.11 -14.95
CA SER A 29 1.06 -8.06 -15.22
C SER A 29 2.08 -7.58 -16.27
N SER A 30 1.85 -6.40 -16.85
CA SER A 30 2.68 -5.76 -17.87
C SER A 30 3.65 -4.68 -17.34
N TRP A 31 3.67 -4.38 -16.03
CA TRP A 31 4.57 -3.39 -15.47
C TRP A 31 5.97 -4.00 -15.36
N SER A 32 6.83 -3.69 -16.33
CA SER A 32 8.19 -4.22 -16.36
C SER A 32 8.98 -3.70 -15.15
N SER A 33 9.86 -4.52 -14.59
CA SER A 33 10.78 -4.16 -13.50
C SER A 33 11.59 -2.87 -13.78
N ALA A 34 11.66 -2.44 -15.04
CA ALA A 34 12.34 -1.21 -15.47
C ALA A 34 11.66 0.07 -14.96
N GLU A 35 10.33 0.16 -14.89
CA GLU A 35 9.64 1.38 -14.44
C GLU A 35 9.89 1.65 -12.94
N ILE A 36 9.97 0.58 -12.14
CA ILE A 36 10.26 0.66 -10.70
C ILE A 36 11.72 1.11 -10.46
N LEU A 37 12.66 0.66 -11.30
CA LEU A 37 14.09 0.98 -11.20
C LEU A 37 14.44 2.41 -11.61
N VAL A 38 13.76 2.98 -12.61
CA VAL A 38 13.99 4.35 -13.09
C VAL A 38 13.61 5.39 -12.02
N ASN A 39 12.56 5.13 -11.25
CA ASN A 39 12.14 6.04 -10.19
C ASN A 39 13.09 5.98 -8.96
N ALA A 40 13.69 4.81 -8.69
CA ALA A 40 14.57 4.61 -7.54
C ALA A 40 16.01 5.13 -7.74
N THR A 41 16.50 5.16 -8.98
CA THR A 41 17.90 5.57 -9.31
C THR A 41 18.11 7.09 -9.35
N SER A 42 17.07 7.90 -9.54
CA SER A 42 17.19 9.37 -9.66
C SER A 42 17.49 10.11 -8.33
N GLN A 43 17.66 9.41 -7.20
CA GLN A 43 17.88 10.04 -5.87
C GLN A 43 19.25 9.77 -5.22
N VAL A 44 20.30 9.42 -5.98
CA VAL A 44 21.58 8.95 -5.40
C VAL A 44 22.45 10.04 -4.74
N ASN A 45 22.14 11.34 -4.89
CA ASN A 45 22.97 12.45 -4.34
C ASN A 45 22.33 13.25 -3.18
N SER A 46 21.39 12.66 -2.45
CA SER A 46 20.74 13.32 -1.31
C SER A 46 21.30 12.81 0.03
N THR A 47 21.69 13.71 0.94
CA THR A 47 22.02 13.37 2.35
C THR A 47 20.80 12.92 3.16
N LYS A 48 19.59 13.05 2.59
CA LYS A 48 18.35 12.63 3.24
C LYS A 48 18.23 11.11 3.24
N LYS A 49 17.73 10.58 4.36
CA LYS A 49 17.38 9.17 4.49
C LYS A 49 16.25 8.79 3.54
N LYS A 50 16.33 7.62 2.93
CA LYS A 50 15.34 7.10 1.98
C LYS A 50 14.45 6.07 2.66
N ILE A 51 13.15 6.27 2.57
CA ILE A 51 12.16 5.33 3.10
C ILE A 51 11.41 4.70 1.92
N LEU A 52 11.46 3.39 1.80
CA LEU A 52 10.61 2.65 0.88
C LEU A 52 9.27 2.37 1.57
N VAL A 53 8.18 2.82 0.97
CA VAL A 53 6.82 2.49 1.38
C VAL A 53 6.32 1.34 0.52
N VAL A 54 6.05 0.21 1.16
CA VAL A 54 5.50 -1.01 0.55
C VAL A 54 4.08 -1.14 1.05
N GLY A 55 3.12 -1.43 0.17
CA GLY A 55 1.77 -1.59 0.69
C GLY A 55 0.66 -1.80 -0.32
N ASP A 56 -0.56 -1.81 0.20
CA ASP A 56 -1.79 -1.84 -0.57
C ASP A 56 -2.30 -0.42 -0.91
N SER A 57 -3.61 -0.25 -1.05
CA SER A 57 -4.24 1.06 -1.31
C SER A 57 -3.92 2.10 -0.23
N TRP A 58 -3.73 1.69 1.03
CA TRP A 58 -3.34 2.59 2.12
C TRP A 58 -1.90 3.06 1.97
N GLY A 59 -1.01 2.21 1.46
CA GLY A 59 0.36 2.60 1.09
C GLY A 59 0.36 3.66 -0.01
N THR A 60 -0.51 3.50 -1.02
CA THR A 60 -0.67 4.51 -2.07
C THR A 60 -1.15 5.83 -1.49
N VAL A 61 -2.18 5.84 -0.62
CA VAL A 61 -2.67 7.09 -0.01
C VAL A 61 -1.63 7.76 0.89
N THR A 62 -0.86 6.96 1.63
CA THR A 62 0.14 7.47 2.58
C THR A 62 1.32 8.11 1.87
N ALA A 63 1.79 7.47 0.79
CA ALA A 63 3.06 7.81 0.15
C ALA A 63 2.95 8.37 -1.28
N ALA A 64 1.77 8.39 -1.90
CA ALA A 64 1.56 9.13 -3.14
C ALA A 64 1.62 10.64 -2.85
N GLY A 65 2.36 11.36 -3.70
CA GLY A 65 2.44 12.82 -3.65
C GLY A 65 1.07 13.47 -3.84
N SER A 66 0.78 14.54 -3.09
CA SER A 66 -0.34 15.43 -3.41
C SER A 66 0.10 16.54 -4.38
N ALA A 67 -0.85 17.38 -4.82
CA ALA A 67 -0.60 18.54 -5.69
C ALA A 67 0.51 19.52 -5.23
N THR A 68 0.98 19.39 -3.99
CA THR A 68 2.08 20.13 -3.36
C THR A 68 3.43 19.42 -3.46
N SER A 69 3.62 18.51 -4.43
CA SER A 69 4.82 17.69 -4.71
C SER A 69 5.36 16.77 -3.60
N LEU A 70 4.80 16.82 -2.38
CA LEU A 70 5.15 15.95 -1.25
C LEU A 70 3.98 15.04 -0.88
N SER A 71 4.27 13.80 -0.48
CA SER A 71 3.27 12.86 0.05
C SER A 71 2.76 13.27 1.43
N PHE A 72 1.64 12.69 1.89
CA PHE A 72 1.17 12.90 3.26
C PHE A 72 2.24 12.48 4.28
N PHE A 73 2.89 11.36 4.04
CA PHE A 73 3.97 10.84 4.85
C PHE A 73 5.15 11.82 4.92
N GLU A 74 5.60 12.35 3.79
CA GLU A 74 6.70 13.33 3.75
C GLU A 74 6.34 14.65 4.44
N ARG A 75 5.09 15.10 4.37
CA ARG A 75 4.63 16.26 5.14
C ARG A 75 4.75 16.02 6.64
N LYS A 76 4.41 14.82 7.11
CA LYS A 76 4.55 14.46 8.53
C LYS A 76 6.01 14.35 8.95
N LEU A 77 6.86 13.74 8.14
CA LEU A 77 8.30 13.70 8.39
C LEU A 77 8.89 15.11 8.48
N LYS A 78 8.54 16.00 7.54
CA LYS A 78 8.97 17.40 7.57
C LYS A 78 8.47 18.14 8.82
N TYR A 79 7.21 17.94 9.22
CA TYR A 79 6.64 18.53 10.43
C TYR A 79 7.43 18.13 11.68
N HIS A 80 7.90 16.89 11.75
CA HIS A 80 8.74 16.38 12.83
C HIS A 80 10.25 16.60 12.63
N GLN A 81 10.64 17.49 11.70
CA GLN A 81 12.05 17.78 11.38
C GLN A 81 12.88 16.55 10.98
N CYS A 82 12.23 15.51 10.45
CA CYS A 82 12.90 14.34 9.91
C CYS A 82 13.38 14.64 8.48
N HIS A 83 14.69 14.59 8.27
CA HIS A 83 15.33 14.82 6.97
C HIS A 83 15.33 13.53 6.13
N ALA A 84 14.15 13.15 5.62
CA ALA A 84 13.96 11.96 4.81
C ALA A 84 13.13 12.22 3.54
N THR A 85 13.26 11.34 2.55
CA THR A 85 12.40 11.24 1.37
C THR A 85 11.75 9.86 1.33
N SER A 86 10.59 9.74 0.69
CA SER A 86 9.92 8.45 0.53
C SER A 86 9.73 8.07 -0.94
N LEU A 87 9.92 6.79 -1.24
CA LEU A 87 9.51 6.16 -2.50
C LEU A 87 8.38 5.18 -2.19
N SER A 88 7.28 5.22 -2.94
CA SER A 88 6.20 4.25 -2.81
C SER A 88 6.27 3.21 -3.93
N ILE A 89 6.15 1.94 -3.55
CA ILE A 89 5.84 0.84 -4.47
C ILE A 89 4.48 0.23 -4.14
N ALA A 90 3.59 0.97 -3.49
CA ALA A 90 2.32 0.42 -3.03
C ALA A 90 1.32 0.19 -4.18
N PHE A 91 0.65 -0.97 -4.17
CA PHE A 91 -0.27 -1.41 -5.20
C PHE A 91 -1.69 -1.61 -4.63
N PRO A 92 -2.67 -0.78 -5.02
CA PRO A 92 -4.05 -0.89 -4.55
C PRO A 92 -4.68 -2.26 -4.82
N GLY A 93 -5.26 -2.84 -3.77
CA GLY A 93 -5.99 -4.11 -3.82
C GLY A 93 -5.14 -5.35 -3.55
N THR A 94 -3.82 -5.20 -3.37
CA THR A 94 -2.94 -6.34 -3.07
C THR A 94 -3.15 -6.89 -1.66
N THR A 95 -3.03 -8.21 -1.50
CA THR A 95 -3.02 -8.92 -0.23
C THR A 95 -1.58 -9.23 0.21
N THR A 96 -1.37 -9.67 1.45
CA THR A 96 -0.04 -10.12 1.90
C THR A 96 0.52 -11.26 1.03
N ASP A 97 -0.33 -12.17 0.58
CA ASP A 97 0.07 -13.27 -0.33
C ASP A 97 0.62 -12.76 -1.66
N ASP A 98 0.07 -11.67 -2.22
CA ASP A 98 0.62 -11.06 -3.43
C ASP A 98 2.06 -10.59 -3.20
N TRP A 99 2.41 -10.13 -2.01
CA TRP A 99 3.77 -9.65 -1.72
C TRP A 99 4.77 -10.78 -1.43
N LEU A 100 4.28 -11.91 -0.91
CA LEU A 100 5.09 -13.09 -0.61
C LEU A 100 5.28 -13.99 -1.84
N SER A 101 4.25 -14.10 -2.67
CA SER A 101 4.23 -14.99 -3.82
C SER A 101 5.33 -14.69 -4.83
N SER A 102 5.93 -15.76 -5.37
CA SER A 102 6.87 -15.66 -6.50
C SER A 102 6.16 -15.40 -7.83
N THR A 103 4.86 -15.66 -7.92
CA THR A 103 4.08 -15.56 -9.16
C THR A 103 3.43 -14.21 -9.38
N SER A 104 3.23 -13.41 -8.32
CA SER A 104 2.68 -12.04 -8.41
C SER A 104 3.63 -11.05 -9.06
N GLY A 105 4.92 -11.35 -9.09
CA GLY A 105 5.97 -10.45 -9.56
C GLY A 105 6.31 -9.31 -8.59
N LEU A 106 5.72 -9.22 -7.39
CA LEU A 106 5.96 -8.11 -6.45
C LEU A 106 7.18 -8.31 -5.54
N ASN A 107 7.49 -9.57 -5.18
CA ASN A 107 8.60 -9.91 -4.29
C ASN A 107 9.97 -9.45 -4.83
N GLY A 108 10.20 -9.61 -6.15
CA GLY A 108 11.44 -9.20 -6.81
C GLY A 108 11.68 -7.69 -6.75
N PRO A 109 10.76 -6.86 -7.28
CA PRO A 109 10.83 -5.41 -7.19
C PRO A 109 10.95 -4.89 -5.75
N MET A 110 10.22 -5.48 -4.80
CA MET A 110 10.35 -5.13 -3.38
C MET A 110 11.78 -5.33 -2.88
N LYS A 111 12.38 -6.50 -3.13
CA LYS A 111 13.77 -6.80 -2.73
C LYS A 111 14.77 -5.86 -3.38
N LEU A 112 14.56 -5.49 -4.65
CA LEU A 112 15.42 -4.56 -5.37
C LEU A 112 15.30 -3.14 -4.80
N ALA A 113 14.08 -2.64 -4.61
CA ALA A 113 13.84 -1.32 -4.06
C ALA A 113 14.35 -1.21 -2.62
N ALA A 114 14.22 -2.26 -1.81
CA ALA A 114 14.68 -2.28 -0.43
C ALA A 114 16.21 -2.08 -0.31
N LYS A 115 16.99 -2.54 -1.30
CA LYS A 115 18.45 -2.30 -1.34
C LYS A 115 18.83 -0.84 -1.57
N LEU A 116 17.90 -0.03 -2.06
CA LEU A 116 18.12 1.39 -2.38
C LEU A 116 17.60 2.33 -1.29
N ALA A 117 16.98 1.79 -0.23
CA ALA A 117 16.40 2.54 0.87
C ALA A 117 17.17 2.31 2.18
N ASP A 118 17.14 3.30 3.07
CA ASP A 118 17.65 3.16 4.44
C ASP A 118 16.62 2.47 5.36
N TYR A 119 15.33 2.66 5.08
CA TYR A 119 14.22 2.11 5.86
C TYR A 119 13.13 1.56 4.95
N VAL A 120 12.38 0.58 5.46
CA VAL A 120 11.19 0.04 4.81
C VAL A 120 9.99 0.25 5.74
N TRP A 121 8.92 0.85 5.22
CA TRP A 121 7.66 1.05 5.90
C TRP A 121 6.58 0.22 5.19
N ILE A 122 6.05 -0.80 5.86
CA ILE A 122 5.12 -1.77 5.28
C ILE A 122 3.69 -1.47 5.75
N ILE A 123 2.77 -1.28 4.80
CA ILE A 123 1.34 -1.06 5.04
C ILE A 123 0.56 -2.08 4.20
N LEU A 124 0.39 -3.27 4.74
CA LEU A 124 -0.36 -4.36 4.12
C LEU A 124 -1.56 -4.72 4.98
N MET A 125 -2.23 -5.83 4.66
CA MET A 125 -3.29 -6.45 5.46
C MET A 125 -4.69 -5.89 5.32
N GLY A 126 -4.86 -4.71 4.71
CA GLY A 126 -6.19 -4.12 4.56
C GLY A 126 -7.12 -5.02 3.74
N ASN A 127 -6.61 -5.56 2.63
CA ASN A 127 -7.40 -6.43 1.76
C ASN A 127 -7.54 -7.85 2.30
N ASP A 128 -6.53 -8.39 3.00
CA ASP A 128 -6.61 -9.68 3.69
C ASP A 128 -7.74 -9.68 4.73
N ALA A 129 -7.82 -8.59 5.51
CA ALA A 129 -8.91 -8.40 6.46
C ALA A 129 -10.27 -8.30 5.77
N LEU A 130 -10.38 -7.57 4.64
CA LEU A 130 -11.63 -7.46 3.89
C LEU A 130 -12.12 -8.80 3.32
N LEU A 131 -11.22 -9.71 2.97
CA LEU A 131 -11.59 -11.05 2.49
C LEU A 131 -12.11 -11.95 3.62
N GLU A 132 -11.57 -11.80 4.83
CA GLU A 132 -11.89 -12.68 5.98
C GLU A 132 -13.04 -12.15 6.86
N MET A 133 -13.20 -10.83 6.95
CA MET A 133 -14.15 -10.22 7.89
C MET A 133 -15.63 -10.50 7.59
N PRO A 134 -16.13 -10.58 6.34
CA PRO A 134 -17.54 -10.85 6.08
C PRO A 134 -18.01 -12.19 6.66
N THR A 135 -17.26 -13.26 6.44
CA THR A 135 -17.58 -14.60 6.98
C THR A 135 -17.42 -14.64 8.49
N CYS A 136 -16.42 -13.94 9.03
CA CYS A 136 -16.24 -13.85 10.47
C CYS A 136 -17.39 -13.09 11.18
N ALA A 137 -17.93 -12.04 10.55
CA ALA A 137 -19.08 -11.32 11.06
C ALA A 137 -20.38 -12.12 10.93
N GLU A 138 -20.52 -12.92 9.86
CA GLU A 138 -21.63 -13.88 9.69
C GLU A 138 -21.64 -14.95 10.79
N ASP A 139 -20.47 -15.35 11.29
CA ASP A 139 -20.31 -16.24 12.45
C ASP A 139 -20.62 -15.58 13.81
N HIS A 140 -21.10 -14.33 13.84
CA HIS A 140 -21.36 -13.54 15.05
C HIS A 140 -20.14 -13.31 15.97
N LYS A 141 -18.92 -13.40 15.42
CA LYS A 141 -17.70 -13.13 16.16
C LYS A 141 -17.50 -11.62 16.35
N THR A 142 -16.86 -11.25 17.45
CA THR A 142 -16.43 -9.87 17.71
C THR A 142 -15.27 -9.48 16.79
N ALA A 143 -15.06 -8.18 16.61
CA ALA A 143 -13.92 -7.67 15.84
C ALA A 143 -12.56 -8.18 16.36
N VAL A 144 -12.44 -8.38 17.68
CA VAL A 144 -11.22 -8.92 18.31
C VAL A 144 -11.02 -10.38 17.93
N GLU A 145 -12.08 -11.19 17.94
CA GLU A 145 -12.02 -12.60 17.52
C GLU A 145 -11.70 -12.73 16.03
N CYS A 146 -12.28 -11.87 15.18
CA CYS A 146 -11.93 -11.82 13.76
C CYS A 146 -10.47 -11.42 13.53
N GLY A 147 -9.97 -10.44 14.29
CA GLY A 147 -8.56 -10.05 14.26
C GLY A 147 -7.63 -11.18 14.68
N ASN A 148 -7.97 -11.91 15.74
CA ASN A 148 -7.20 -13.05 16.22
C ASN A 148 -7.20 -14.21 15.23
N GLN A 149 -8.35 -14.50 14.59
CA GLN A 149 -8.46 -15.53 13.56
C GLN A 149 -7.61 -15.19 12.34
N LEU A 150 -7.70 -13.95 11.85
CA LEU A 150 -6.87 -13.46 10.75
C LEU A 150 -5.38 -13.57 11.12
N PHE A 151 -5.00 -13.13 12.32
CA PHE A 151 -3.63 -13.24 12.81
C PHE A 151 -3.13 -14.69 12.88
N GLY A 152 -3.95 -15.60 13.40
CA GLY A 152 -3.62 -17.02 13.48
C GLY A 152 -3.38 -17.66 12.11
N LYS A 153 -4.18 -17.30 11.08
CA LYS A 153 -4.01 -17.81 9.72
C LYS A 153 -2.70 -17.39 9.05
N MET A 154 -2.09 -16.31 9.50
CA MET A 154 -0.83 -15.78 8.93
C MET A 154 0.44 -16.36 9.54
N LEU A 155 0.35 -17.02 10.69
CA LEU A 155 1.50 -17.61 11.36
C LEU A 155 1.78 -19.05 10.92
N ILE A 156 0.97 -19.58 9.99
CA ILE A 156 1.01 -20.97 9.50
C ILE A 156 1.47 -20.93 8.04
#